data_AF-A0A496RDU8-F1
#
_entry.id   AF-A0A496RDU8-F1
#
_cell.length_a   1.000
_cell.length_b   1.000
_cell.length_c   1.000
_cell.angle_alpha   90.00
_cell.angle_beta   90.00
_cell.angle_gamma   90.00
#
_symmetry.space_group_name_H-M   'P 1'
#
loop_
_entity.id
_entity.type
_entity.pdbx_description
1 polymer ?
#
loop_
_entity_poly.entity_id
_entity_poly.type
_entity_poly.pdbx_seq_one_letter_code
_entity_poly.pdbx_strand_id
1 'polypeptide(L)'
;MKKLFKIVVLFFIPLSAFLTVHQVFKSQQLRSEISDLAEEQQRLFERNKRMLTNIAILRSPERIDKLAEEELHLEQINDDKIIHIDIKPSSGEGN
;
A
#
# COMPACT_ATOMS: atom_id res chain seq x y z
N MET A 1 -21.43 61.10 7.24
CA MET A 1 -20.76 60.54 6.05
C MET A 1 -19.23 60.68 6.12
N LYS A 2 -18.64 61.88 5.98
CA LYS A 2 -17.16 62.06 5.89
C LYS A 2 -16.34 61.59 7.10
N LYS A 3 -16.88 61.67 8.32
CA LYS A 3 -16.22 61.16 9.55
C LYS A 3 -16.19 59.63 9.60
N LEU A 4 -17.26 58.98 9.15
CA LEU A 4 -17.35 57.51 9.10
C LEU A 4 -16.35 56.94 8.09
N PHE A 5 -16.21 57.58 6.93
CA PHE A 5 -15.24 57.21 5.90
C PHE A 5 -13.79 57.23 6.42
N LYS A 6 -13.41 58.26 7.19
CA LYS A 6 -12.07 58.34 7.79
C LYS A 6 -11.80 57.21 8.78
N ILE A 7 -12.80 56.82 9.58
CA ILE A 7 -12.68 55.71 10.54
C ILE A 7 -12.51 54.38 9.80
N VAL A 8 -13.28 54.15 8.74
CA VAL A 8 -13.16 52.94 7.91
C VAL A 8 -11.77 52.84 7.28
N VAL A 9 -11.27 53.93 6.67
CA VAL A 9 -9.92 53.94 6.06
C VAL A 9 -8.82 53.74 7.12
N LEU A 10 -8.97 54.35 8.30
CA LEU A 10 -8.01 54.20 9.39
C LEU A 10 -7.96 52.74 9.90
N PHE A 11 -9.09 52.05 9.92
CA PHE A 11 -9.18 50.65 10.35
C PHE A 11 -8.81 49.65 9.24
N PHE A 12 -8.91 50.07 7.98
CA PHE A 12 -8.64 49.21 6.83
C PHE A 12 -7.19 48.73 6.77
N ILE A 13 -6.23 49.63 7.08
CA ILE A 13 -4.80 49.31 7.09
C ILE A 13 -4.45 48.22 8.13
N PRO A 14 -4.77 48.37 9.43
CA PRO A 14 -4.48 47.33 10.41
C PRO A 14 -5.27 46.04 10.14
N LEU A 15 -6.50 46.14 9.64
CA LEU A 15 -7.31 44.96 9.31
C LEU A 15 -6.69 44.16 8.16
N SER A 16 -6.25 44.83 7.10
CA SER A 16 -5.52 44.22 5.97
C SER A 16 -4.25 43.50 6.43
N ALA A 17 -3.46 44.14 7.29
CA ALA A 17 -2.24 43.53 7.84
C ALA A 17 -2.57 42.26 8.64
N PHE A 18 -3.59 42.32 9.49
CA PHE A 18 -4.04 41.17 10.28
C PHE A 18 -4.48 39.99 9.40
N LEU A 19 -5.31 40.25 8.38
CA LEU A 19 -5.76 39.23 7.43
C LEU A 19 -4.58 38.56 6.71
N THR A 20 -3.59 39.35 6.30
CA THR A 20 -2.41 38.84 5.59
C THR A 20 -1.60 37.90 6.48
N VAL A 21 -1.33 38.29 7.72
CA VAL A 21 -0.59 37.45 8.68
C VAL A 21 -1.35 36.15 8.97
N HIS A 22 -2.67 36.24 9.20
CA HIS A 22 -3.50 35.07 9.43
C HIS A 22 -3.50 34.11 8.22
N GLN A 23 -3.58 34.65 7.01
CA GLN A 23 -3.54 33.86 5.78
C GLN A 23 -2.18 33.16 5.59
N VAL A 24 -1.08 33.85 5.88
CA VAL A 24 0.27 33.26 5.81
C VAL A 24 0.42 32.14 6.83
N PHE A 25 -0.01 32.35 8.08
CA PHE A 25 0.06 31.35 9.14
C PHE A 25 -0.71 30.07 8.78
N LYS A 26 -1.96 30.22 8.33
CA LYS A 26 -2.77 29.07 7.87
C LYS A 26 -2.13 28.36 6.67
N SER A 27 -1.57 29.13 5.74
CA SER A 27 -0.90 28.56 4.56
C SER A 27 0.38 27.80 4.92
N GLN A 28 1.14 28.26 5.92
CA GLN A 28 2.33 27.55 6.38
C GLN A 28 1.97 26.25 7.09
N GLN A 29 0.95 26.24 7.94
CA GLN A 29 0.47 25.00 8.58
C GLN A 29 0.05 23.97 7.54
N LEU A 30 -0.76 24.39 6.57
CA LEU A 30 -1.23 23.49 5.51
C LEU A 30 -0.07 22.96 4.64
N ARG A 31 0.95 23.79 4.36
CA ARG A 31 2.14 23.37 3.63
C ARG A 31 2.98 22.37 4.41
N SER A 32 3.10 22.54 5.72
CA SER A 32 3.80 21.57 6.58
C SER A 32 3.09 20.23 6.55
N GLU A 33 1.77 20.22 6.75
CA GLU A 33 0.97 19.00 6.75
C GLU A 33 1.05 18.25 5.41
N ILE A 34 1.01 18.98 4.27
CA ILE A 34 1.21 18.39 2.94
C ILE A 34 2.61 17.78 2.81
N SER A 35 3.65 18.46 3.33
CA SER A 35 5.02 17.94 3.30
C SER A 35 5.15 16.65 4.11
N ASP A 36 4.60 16.64 5.32
CA ASP A 36 4.64 15.47 6.21
C ASP A 36 3.91 14.27 5.59
N LEU A 37 2.74 14.49 4.98
CA LEU A 37 2.00 13.48 4.23
C LEU A 37 2.78 12.96 3.02
N ALA A 38 3.44 13.85 2.27
CA ALA A 38 4.22 13.47 1.11
C ALA A 38 5.43 12.59 1.48
N GLU A 39 6.12 12.92 2.59
CA GLU A 39 7.18 12.08 3.11
C GLU A 39 6.67 10.73 3.58
N GLU A 40 5.52 10.69 4.25
CA GLU A 40 4.90 9.43 4.67
C GLU A 40 4.52 8.56 3.48
N GLN A 41 3.92 9.15 2.45
CA GLN A 41 3.58 8.45 1.20
C GLN A 41 4.83 7.84 0.57
N GLN A 42 5.95 8.59 0.51
CA GLN A 42 7.21 8.09 -0.04
C GLN A 42 7.76 6.92 0.81
N ARG A 43 7.75 7.04 2.14
CA ARG A 43 8.17 5.94 3.04
C ARG A 43 7.33 4.68 2.83
N LEU A 44 6.01 4.83 2.73
CA LEU A 44 5.09 3.70 2.48
C LEU A 44 5.34 3.07 1.11
N PHE A 45 5.56 3.88 0.07
CA PHE A 45 5.87 3.40 -1.26
C PHE A 45 7.15 2.55 -1.29
N GLU A 46 8.21 3.04 -0.66
CA GLU A 46 9.47 2.29 -0.56
C GLU A 46 9.32 1.00 0.24
N ARG A 47 8.56 1.01 1.33
CA ARG A 47 8.25 -0.18 2.13
C ARG A 47 7.50 -1.23 1.31
N ASN A 48 6.47 -0.81 0.57
CA ASN A 48 5.69 -1.69 -0.28
C ASN A 48 6.54 -2.28 -1.42
N LYS A 49 7.42 -1.48 -2.03
CA LYS A 49 8.37 -1.97 -3.04
C LYS A 49 9.26 -3.09 -2.49
N ARG A 50 9.84 -2.91 -1.29
CA ARG A 50 10.67 -3.94 -0.64
C ARG A 50 9.87 -5.20 -0.32
N MET A 51 8.65 -5.05 0.20
CA MET A 51 7.77 -6.19 0.47
C MET A 51 7.47 -6.98 -0.80
N LEU A 52 7.14 -6.29 -1.91
CA LEU A 52 6.87 -6.94 -3.19
C LEU A 52 8.09 -7.73 -3.69
N THR A 53 9.29 -7.15 -3.61
CA THR A 53 10.53 -7.86 -3.96
C THR A 53 10.73 -9.11 -3.10
N ASN A 54 10.54 -9.02 -1.79
CA ASN A 54 10.69 -10.16 -0.89
C ASN A 54 9.68 -11.27 -1.20
N ILE A 55 8.42 -10.90 -1.45
CA ILE A 55 7.37 -11.85 -1.85
C ILE A 55 7.76 -12.52 -3.18
N ALA A 56 8.26 -11.76 -4.15
CA ALA A 56 8.69 -12.30 -5.44
C ALA A 56 9.84 -13.30 -5.29
N ILE A 57 10.81 -13.02 -4.40
CA ILE A 57 11.90 -13.96 -4.10
C ILE A 57 11.36 -15.24 -3.46
N LEU A 58 10.46 -15.13 -2.46
CA LEU A 58 9.88 -16.27 -1.78
C LEU A 58 8.98 -17.12 -2.70
N ARG A 59 8.31 -16.48 -3.67
CA ARG A 59 7.48 -17.16 -4.68
C ARG A 59 8.27 -17.61 -5.91
N SER A 60 9.57 -17.39 -5.97
CA SER A 60 10.34 -17.79 -7.14
C SER A 60 10.29 -19.32 -7.28
N PRO A 61 10.01 -19.87 -8.48
CA PRO A 61 9.97 -21.31 -8.71
C PRO A 61 11.25 -21.99 -8.24
N GLU A 62 12.43 -21.40 -8.50
CA GLU A 62 13.73 -21.90 -8.03
C GLU A 62 13.80 -22.10 -6.51
N ARG A 63 13.23 -21.17 -5.72
CA ARG A 63 13.20 -21.29 -4.26
C ARG A 63 12.23 -22.39 -3.81
N ILE A 64 11.11 -22.53 -4.51
CA ILE A 64 10.11 -23.56 -4.23
C ILE A 64 10.67 -24.95 -4.55
N ASP A 65 11.35 -25.10 -5.69
CA ASP A 65 11.97 -26.35 -6.13
C ASP A 65 13.09 -26.76 -5.17
N LYS A 66 13.98 -25.82 -4.79
CA LYS A 66 15.00 -26.07 -3.76
C LYS A 66 14.39 -26.49 -2.43
N LEU A 67 13.32 -25.84 -1.98
CA LEU A 67 12.66 -26.20 -0.72
C LEU A 67 12.05 -27.62 -0.80
N ALA A 68 11.44 -27.96 -1.93
CA ALA A 68 10.86 -29.27 -2.17
C ALA A 68 11.91 -30.38 -2.16
N GLU A 69 13.03 -30.21 -2.85
CA GLU A 69 14.09 -31.22 -2.97
C GLU A 69 14.97 -31.29 -1.71
N GLU A 70 15.46 -30.15 -1.21
CA GLU A 70 16.50 -30.10 -0.18
C GLU A 70 15.94 -30.25 1.24
N GLU A 71 14.82 -29.58 1.56
CA GLU A 71 14.25 -29.57 2.91
C GLU A 71 13.12 -30.60 3.09
N LEU A 72 12.29 -30.80 2.06
CA LEU A 72 11.13 -31.69 2.13
C LEU A 72 11.40 -33.08 1.53
N HIS A 73 12.56 -33.28 0.90
CA HIS A 73 12.95 -34.53 0.24
C HIS A 73 11.88 -35.07 -0.74
N LEU A 74 11.18 -34.15 -1.40
CA LEU A 74 10.19 -34.48 -2.40
C LEU A 74 10.91 -34.74 -3.72
N GLU A 75 10.61 -35.88 -4.33
CA GLU A 75 11.04 -36.19 -5.69
C GLU A 75 9.89 -35.96 -6.67
N GLN A 76 10.20 -35.38 -7.82
CA GLN A 76 9.23 -35.29 -8.91
C GLN A 76 8.91 -36.69 -9.42
N ILE A 77 7.66 -37.12 -9.24
CA ILE A 77 7.20 -38.44 -9.67
C ILE A 77 6.99 -38.40 -11.19
N ASN A 78 7.70 -39.27 -11.91
CA ASN A 78 7.47 -39.50 -13.34
C ASN A 78 6.20 -40.32 -13.56
N ASP A 79 5.51 -40.08 -14.67
CA ASP A 79 4.22 -40.72 -15.03
C ASP A 79 4.26 -42.26 -14.94
N ASP A 80 5.43 -42.88 -15.18
CA ASP A 80 5.66 -44.31 -15.08
C ASP A 80 5.44 -44.91 -13.67
N LYS A 81 5.40 -44.06 -12.63
CA LYS A 81 5.17 -44.46 -11.23
C LYS A 81 3.72 -44.21 -10.76
N ILE A 82 2.84 -43.69 -11.62
CA ILE A 82 1.45 -43.36 -11.28
C ILE A 82 0.55 -44.57 -11.54
N ILE A 83 -0.03 -45.14 -10.48
CA ILE A 83 -1.00 -46.23 -10.58
C ILE A 83 -2.41 -45.65 -10.58
N HIS A 84 -3.09 -45.72 -11.73
CA HIS A 84 -4.52 -45.38 -11.83
C HIS A 84 -5.36 -46.61 -11.49
N ILE A 85 -6.15 -46.53 -10.41
CA ILE A 85 -7.06 -47.60 -10.00
C ILE A 85 -8.48 -47.17 -10.35
N ASP A 86 -9.01 -47.68 -11.47
CA ASP A 86 -10.43 -47.56 -11.80
C ASP A 86 -11.23 -48.61 -11.02
N ILE A 87 -11.87 -48.17 -9.94
CA ILE A 87 -12.77 -49.01 -9.15
C ILE A 87 -14.10 -49.11 -9.91
N LYS A 88 -14.30 -50.20 -10.64
CA LYS A 88 -15.64 -50.54 -11.14
C LYS A 88 -16.55 -50.80 -9.92
N PRO A 89 -17.74 -50.18 -9.85
CA PRO A 89 -18.70 -50.51 -8.82
C PRO A 89 -19.05 -51.99 -8.98
N SER A 90 -18.79 -52.77 -7.92
CA SER A 90 -19.29 -54.14 -7.78
C SER A 90 -20.81 -54.09 -7.98
N SER A 91 -21.27 -54.56 -9.14
CA SER A 91 -22.67 -54.94 -9.31
C SER A 91 -22.97 -55.97 -8.25
N GLY A 92 -23.65 -55.53 -7.19
CA GLY A 92 -24.28 -56.44 -6.25
C GLY A 92 -25.16 -57.39 -7.04
N GLU A 93 -24.75 -58.66 -7.10
CA GLU A 93 -25.62 -59.75 -7.53
C GLU A 93 -26.79 -59.79 -6.56
N GLY A 94 -27.96 -59.42 -7.06
CA GLY A 94 -29.21 -59.74 -6.40
C GLY A 94 -29.40 -61.25 -6.39
N ASN A 95 -29.60 -61.79 -5.19
CA ASN A 95 -30.50 -62.90 -4.91
C ASN A 95 -31.12 -62.66 -3.53
#